data_AF-A0A0U5GDK9-F1
#
_entry.id   AF-A0A0U5GDK9-F1
#
_cell.length_a   1.000
_cell.length_b   1.000
_cell.length_c   1.000
_cell.angle_alpha   90.00
_cell.angle_beta   90.00
_cell.angle_gamma   90.00
#
_symmetry.space_group_name_H-M   'P 1'
#
loop_
_entity.id
_entity.type
_entity.pdbx_description
1 polymer ?
#
loop_
_entity_poly.entity_id
_entity_poly.type
_entity_poly.pdbx_seq_one_letter_code
_entity_poly.pdbx_strand_id
1 'polypeptide(L)'
;MTGQARMQFRGVQASAMATIQQGHSLVVAIMPTGGGKSMLFMLPAWAMPGGTTIVVVPLISLRQDMARQCWQVGVSCVAWDWQRPPDEAAIVLVTPESTVTSDFQSFIN
;
A
#
# COMPACT_ATOMS: atom_id res chain seq x y z
N MET A 1 -23.81 7.63 -15.10
CA MET A 1 -24.21 8.25 -13.81
C MET A 1 -24.97 7.21 -12.98
N THR A 2 -24.27 6.33 -12.28
CA THR A 2 -24.91 5.40 -11.33
C THR A 2 -24.73 5.95 -9.93
N GLY A 3 -25.76 6.66 -9.45
CA GLY A 3 -25.86 7.05 -8.05
C GLY A 3 -25.97 5.79 -7.19
N GLN A 4 -24.92 5.47 -6.46
CA GLN A 4 -24.94 4.45 -5.41
C GLN A 4 -24.69 5.15 -4.06
N ALA A 5 -25.37 4.65 -3.03
CA ALA A 5 -25.39 5.14 -1.65
C ALA A 5 -24.10 5.86 -1.22
N ARG A 6 -24.25 7.08 -0.68
CA ARG A 6 -23.20 8.02 -0.22
C ARG A 6 -21.90 7.31 0.19
N MET A 7 -20.99 7.14 -0.76
CA MET A 7 -19.70 6.49 -0.52
C MET A 7 -18.87 7.47 0.31
N GLN A 8 -18.67 7.17 1.59
CA GLN A 8 -18.06 8.07 2.56
C GLN A 8 -16.97 7.35 3.37
N PHE A 9 -15.91 8.09 3.69
CA PHE A 9 -14.92 7.64 4.65
C PHE A 9 -15.56 7.36 6.01
N ARG A 10 -14.97 6.43 6.76
CA ARG A 10 -15.45 5.98 8.07
C ARG A 10 -14.38 6.23 9.14
N GLY A 11 -14.82 6.65 10.33
CA GLY A 11 -13.94 6.86 11.47
C GLY A 11 -12.76 7.78 11.12
N VAL A 12 -11.54 7.30 11.38
CA VAL A 12 -10.29 8.06 11.15
C VAL A 12 -9.81 8.06 9.70
N GLN A 13 -10.51 7.41 8.76
CA GLN A 13 -10.02 7.27 7.38
C GLN A 13 -9.83 8.63 6.69
N ALA A 14 -10.76 9.57 6.88
CA ALA A 14 -10.70 10.88 6.22
C ALA A 14 -9.50 11.70 6.69
N SER A 15 -9.28 11.77 8.01
CA SER A 15 -8.15 12.50 8.58
C SER A 15 -6.82 11.85 8.21
N ALA A 16 -6.72 10.52 8.32
CA ALA A 16 -5.50 9.80 7.94
C ALA A 16 -5.17 9.97 6.45
N MET A 17 -6.16 9.87 5.55
CA MET A 17 -5.96 10.08 4.11
C MET A 17 -5.49 11.50 3.81
N ALA A 18 -6.12 12.51 4.43
CA ALA A 18 -5.71 13.90 4.26
C ALA A 18 -4.27 14.13 4.72
N THR A 19 -3.87 13.55 5.86
CA THR A 19 -2.50 13.62 6.35
C THR A 19 -1.51 12.92 5.40
N ILE A 20 -1.86 11.75 4.85
CA ILE A 20 -1.02 11.04 3.87
C ILE A 20 -0.86 11.87 2.58
N GLN A 21 -1.95 12.42 2.05
CA GLN A 21 -1.94 13.24 0.83
C GLN A 21 -1.16 14.55 0.98
N GLN A 22 -1.08 15.09 2.19
CA GLN A 22 -0.27 16.26 2.50
C GLN A 22 1.24 15.94 2.59
N GLY A 23 1.63 14.67 2.46
CA GLY A 23 3.04 14.27 2.49
C GLY A 23 3.67 14.34 3.89
N HIS A 24 2.87 14.30 4.97
CA HIS A 24 3.42 14.24 6.32
C HIS A 24 4.25 12.98 6.51
N SER A 25 5.43 13.13 7.11
CA SER A 25 6.42 12.04 7.22
C SER A 25 5.99 10.88 8.12
N LEU A 26 5.05 11.10 9.04
CA LEU A 26 4.61 10.07 9.98
C LEU A 26 3.10 10.15 10.24
N VAL A 27 2.42 9.01 10.03
CA VAL A 27 1.00 8.82 10.34
C VAL A 27 0.83 7.51 11.10
N VAL A 28 0.16 7.58 12.26
CA VAL A 28 -0.22 6.38 13.03
C VAL A 28 -1.74 6.26 13.01
N ALA A 29 -2.25 5.26 12.29
CA ALA A 29 -3.67 4.97 12.18
C ALA A 29 -4.02 3.67 12.92
N ILE A 30 -4.81 3.77 13.99
CA ILE A 30 -5.30 2.61 14.76
C ILE A 30 -6.71 2.29 14.30
N MET A 31 -6.90 1.11 13.70
CA MET A 31 -8.20 0.70 13.16
C MET A 31 -8.41 -0.81 13.27
N PRO A 32 -9.64 -1.29 13.50
CA PRO A 32 -9.93 -2.73 13.56
C PRO A 32 -9.66 -3.42 12.22
N THR A 33 -9.46 -4.73 12.24
CA THR A 33 -9.46 -5.55 11.01
C THR A 33 -10.80 -5.39 10.29
N GLY A 34 -10.78 -5.31 8.96
CA GLY A 34 -11.96 -4.95 8.17
C GLY A 34 -12.33 -3.46 8.19
N GLY A 35 -11.69 -2.65 9.04
CA GLY A 35 -11.91 -1.19 9.11
C GLY A 35 -11.39 -0.40 7.91
N GLY A 36 -10.87 -1.05 6.88
CA GLY A 36 -10.38 -0.38 5.66
C GLY A 36 -9.00 0.26 5.80
N LYS A 37 -8.11 -0.29 6.65
CA LYS A 37 -6.72 0.18 6.78
C LYS A 37 -5.97 0.17 5.45
N SER A 38 -6.15 -0.90 4.66
CA SER A 38 -5.41 -1.06 3.41
C SER A 38 -5.68 0.04 2.39
N MET A 39 -6.89 0.61 2.42
CA MET A 39 -7.27 1.73 1.59
C MET A 39 -6.37 2.96 1.81
N LEU A 40 -5.83 3.14 3.03
CA LEU A 40 -4.95 4.26 3.36
C LEU A 40 -3.62 4.24 2.59
N PHE A 41 -3.18 3.09 2.08
CA PHE A 41 -2.00 3.01 1.20
C PHE A 41 -2.37 2.65 -0.25
N MET A 42 -3.46 1.90 -0.48
CA MET A 42 -3.88 1.51 -1.83
C MET A 42 -4.38 2.70 -2.66
N LEU A 43 -5.20 3.59 -2.06
CA LEU A 43 -5.70 4.75 -2.80
C LEU A 43 -4.60 5.74 -3.18
N PRO A 44 -3.67 6.12 -2.27
CA PRO A 44 -2.54 6.97 -2.65
C PRO A 44 -1.65 6.32 -3.72
N ALA A 45 -1.33 5.03 -3.59
CA ALA A 45 -0.53 4.32 -4.58
C ALA A 45 -1.16 4.32 -5.98
N TRP A 46 -2.50 4.24 -6.06
CA TRP A 46 -3.22 4.30 -7.32
C TRP A 46 -3.35 5.72 -7.87
N ALA A 47 -3.58 6.71 -7.00
CA ALA A 47 -3.90 8.07 -7.40
C ALA A 47 -2.68 8.94 -7.74
N MET A 48 -1.48 8.56 -7.28
CA MET A 48 -0.24 9.34 -7.46
C MET A 48 0.70 8.62 -8.45
N PRO A 49 0.60 8.91 -9.76
CA PRO A 49 1.48 8.31 -10.77
C PRO A 49 2.92 8.77 -10.60
N GLY A 50 3.87 7.89 -10.97
CA GLY A 50 5.31 8.17 -10.90
C GLY A 50 5.98 7.85 -9.55
N GLY A 51 5.24 7.25 -8.61
CA GLY A 51 5.79 6.77 -7.34
C GLY A 51 5.41 5.32 -7.04
N THR A 52 6.17 4.68 -6.15
CA THR A 52 5.93 3.32 -5.66
C THR A 52 5.69 3.34 -4.16
N THR A 53 4.62 2.70 -3.70
CA THR A 53 4.35 2.54 -2.26
C THR A 53 4.94 1.23 -1.76
N ILE A 54 5.88 1.34 -0.82
CA ILE A 54 6.46 0.18 -0.12
C ILE A 54 5.56 -0.20 1.05
N VAL A 55 5.10 -1.45 1.10
CA VAL A 55 4.27 -1.97 2.21
C VAL A 55 5.00 -3.13 2.87
N VAL A 56 5.45 -2.90 4.10
CA VAL A 56 6.13 -3.92 4.91
C VAL A 56 5.09 -4.82 5.57
N VAL A 57 5.12 -6.12 5.28
CA VAL A 57 4.16 -7.12 5.78
C VAL A 57 4.87 -8.20 6.58
N PRO A 58 4.41 -8.53 7.80
CA PRO A 58 5.15 -9.44 8.69
C PRO A 58 5.08 -10.91 8.29
N LEU A 59 4.12 -11.30 7.45
CA LEU A 59 3.89 -12.70 7.08
C LEU A 59 3.91 -12.87 5.57
N ILE A 60 4.69 -13.85 5.09
CA ILE A 60 4.74 -14.22 3.67
C ILE A 60 3.36 -14.66 3.15
N SER A 61 2.57 -15.35 3.97
CA SER A 61 1.18 -15.73 3.63
C SER A 61 0.30 -14.50 3.38
N LEU A 62 0.44 -13.46 4.20
CA LEU A 62 -0.33 -12.23 4.06
C LEU A 62 0.05 -11.46 2.78
N ARG A 63 1.31 -11.59 2.32
CA ARG A 63 1.78 -10.97 1.08
C ARG A 63 0.94 -11.41 -0.12
N GLN A 64 0.66 -12.70 -0.25
CA GLN A 64 -0.13 -13.23 -1.37
C GLN A 64 -1.58 -12.75 -1.30
N ASP A 65 -2.17 -12.71 -0.11
CA ASP A 65 -3.52 -12.19 0.10
C ASP A 65 -3.65 -10.72 -0.28
N MET A 66 -2.67 -9.91 0.10
CA MET A 66 -2.65 -8.48 -0.23
C MET A 66 -2.42 -8.24 -1.72
N ALA A 67 -1.56 -9.00 -2.38
CA ALA A 67 -1.39 -8.93 -3.84
C ALA A 67 -2.71 -9.22 -4.57
N ARG A 68 -3.42 -10.28 -4.15
CA ARG A 68 -4.76 -10.61 -4.69
C ARG A 68 -5.76 -9.47 -4.48
N GLN A 69 -5.80 -8.87 -3.29
CA GLN A 69 -6.68 -7.73 -3.01
C GLN A 69 -6.39 -6.53 -3.92
N CYS A 70 -5.13 -6.18 -4.12
CA CYS A 70 -4.74 -5.11 -5.04
C CYS A 70 -5.19 -5.39 -6.48
N TRP A 71 -4.96 -6.60 -6.99
CA TRP A 71 -5.35 -6.97 -8.35
C TRP A 71 -6.87 -6.94 -8.55
N GLN A 72 -7.65 -7.34 -7.55
CA GLN A 72 -9.11 -7.27 -7.60
C GLN A 72 -9.64 -5.85 -7.78
N VAL A 73 -8.89 -4.84 -7.31
CA VAL A 73 -9.25 -3.42 -7.45
C VAL A 73 -8.44 -2.69 -8.53
N GLY A 74 -7.69 -3.43 -9.36
CA GLY A 74 -6.92 -2.87 -10.48
C GLY A 74 -5.66 -2.11 -10.07
N VAL A 75 -5.13 -2.34 -8.87
CA VAL A 75 -3.88 -1.72 -8.39
C VAL A 75 -2.71 -2.65 -8.68
N SER A 76 -1.72 -2.16 -9.44
CA SER A 76 -0.47 -2.88 -9.69
C SER A 76 0.26 -3.16 -8.38
N CYS A 77 0.48 -4.44 -8.08
CA CYS A 77 1.04 -4.87 -6.81
C CYS A 77 1.87 -6.14 -7.01
N VAL A 78 3.07 -6.13 -6.45
CA VAL A 78 4.04 -7.22 -6.61
C VAL A 78 4.77 -7.49 -5.31
N ALA A 79 5.18 -8.74 -5.15
CA ALA A 79 6.04 -9.18 -4.08
C ALA A 79 7.49 -8.78 -4.38
N TRP A 80 8.20 -8.22 -3.40
CA TRP A 80 9.65 -7.99 -3.51
C TRP A 80 10.38 -9.31 -3.78
N ASP A 81 11.22 -9.29 -4.80
CA ASP A 81 12.16 -10.34 -5.19
C ASP A 81 13.41 -9.65 -5.77
N TRP A 82 14.56 -9.85 -5.12
CA TRP A 82 15.82 -9.23 -5.53
C TRP A 82 16.28 -9.69 -6.92
N GLN A 83 15.88 -10.89 -7.36
CA GLN A 83 16.22 -11.40 -8.69
C GLN A 83 15.40 -10.74 -9.80
N ARG A 84 14.25 -10.16 -9.45
CA ARG A 84 13.33 -9.50 -10.36
C ARG A 84 12.82 -8.22 -9.70
N PRO A 85 13.70 -7.19 -9.59
CA PRO A 85 13.29 -5.90 -9.07
C PRO A 85 12.07 -5.41 -9.87
N PRO A 86 11.00 -4.99 -9.18
CA PRO A 86 9.77 -4.64 -9.85
C PRO A 86 9.95 -3.34 -10.64
N ASP A 87 9.58 -3.38 -11.92
CA ASP A 87 9.52 -2.19 -12.77
C ASP A 87 8.11 -1.59 -12.70
N GLU A 88 8.02 -0.30 -12.40
CA GLU A 88 6.77 0.50 -12.40
C GLU A 88 5.59 -0.02 -11.55
N ALA A 89 5.84 -0.82 -10.51
CA ALA A 89 4.77 -1.28 -9.63
C ALA A 89 4.25 -0.15 -8.71
N ALA A 90 2.93 0.00 -8.62
CA ALA A 90 2.33 0.97 -7.71
C ALA A 90 2.53 0.58 -6.23
N ILE A 91 2.50 -0.73 -5.93
CA ILE A 91 2.76 -1.28 -4.60
C ILE A 91 3.80 -2.39 -4.66
N VAL A 92 4.79 -2.33 -3.77
CA VAL A 92 5.75 -3.42 -3.52
C VAL A 92 5.57 -3.94 -2.11
N LEU A 93 5.25 -5.23 -1.99
CA LEU A 93 5.08 -5.92 -0.72
C LEU A 93 6.40 -6.56 -0.29
N VAL A 94 6.92 -6.14 0.86
CA VAL A 94 8.25 -6.55 1.36
C VAL A 94 8.13 -7.12 2.77
N THR A 95 8.95 -8.10 3.13
CA THR A 95 9.01 -8.60 4.52
C THR A 95 10.02 -7.79 5.34
N PRO A 96 9.88 -7.69 6.68
CA PRO A 96 10.84 -6.97 7.51
C PRO A 96 12.30 -7.42 7.30
N GLU A 97 12.53 -8.72 7.12
CA GLU A 97 13.86 -9.29 6.90
C GLU A 97 14.45 -8.85 5.56
N SER A 98 13.60 -8.66 4.55
CA SER A 98 14.03 -8.17 3.24
C SER A 98 14.39 -6.69 3.29
N THR A 99 13.77 -5.89 4.17
CA THR A 99 14.03 -4.44 4.22
C THR A 99 15.43 -4.05 4.68
N VAL A 100 16.15 -4.98 5.32
CA VAL A 100 17.51 -4.74 5.85
C VAL A 100 18.60 -5.26 4.92
N THR A 101 18.26 -5.83 3.77
CA THR A 101 19.26 -6.34 2.80
C THR A 101 19.82 -5.20 1.95
N SER A 102 21.06 -5.38 1.47
CA SER A 102 21.71 -4.43 0.55
C SER A 102 20.95 -4.30 -0.77
N ASP A 103 20.36 -5.40 -1.26
CA ASP A 103 19.62 -5.41 -2.53
C ASP A 103 18.37 -4.54 -2.43
N PHE A 104 17.64 -4.62 -1.30
CA PHE A 104 16.47 -3.78 -1.09
C PHE A 104 16.87 -2.33 -0.87
N GLN A 105 17.93 -2.05 -0.11
CA GLN A 105 18.45 -0.69 0.06
C GLN A 105 18.88 -0.07 -1.27
N SER A 106 19.45 -0.85 -2.18
CA SER A 106 19.84 -0.38 -3.51
C SER A 106 18.62 -0.12 -4.41
N PHE A 107 17.49 -0.78 -4.17
CA PHE A 107 16.25 -0.59 -4.91
C PHE A 107 15.50 0.69 -4.52
N ILE A 108 15.58 1.11 -3.26
CA ILE A 108 14.86 2.30 -2.75
C ILE A 108 15.64 3.61 -2.86
N ASN A 109 16.91 3.57 -3.28
CA ASN A 109 17.79 4.72 -3.47
C ASN A 109 17.96 5.04 -4.95
#